data_AF-A0A5N4CWM2-F1
#
_entry.id   AF-A0A5N4CWM2-F1
#
_cell.length_a   1.000
_cell.length_b   1.000
_cell.length_c   1.000
_cell.angle_alpha   90.00
_cell.angle_beta   90.00
_cell.angle_gamma   90.00
#
_symmetry.space_group_name_H-M   'P 1'
#
loop_
_entity.id
_entity.type
_entity.pdbx_description
1 polymer ?
#
loop_
_entity_poly.entity_id
_entity_poly.type
_entity_poly.pdbx_seq_one_letter_code
_entity_poly.pdbx_strand_id
1 'polypeptide(L)'
;MLPVSTEIPEKINASVKLRVKVTNQNFTKDLNDTVSSAYKNFTQLFKSQMDKAYMGNDFPQYVGVIIRRLLQGSIVVEHEVVMEANFTSEFQELFKNLTEVIKAKFMHEIKRLPSNSDECKGVSRLCYDEKSVFVNETVKLGFDLQEQCTQKATKDFAQFYYVDDLDGKLACVTKCTKGTKSQMNCNQGSCQLQQSGPRCL
;
A
#
# COMPACT_ATOMS: atom_id res chain seq x y z
N MET A 1 31.61 0.75 19.96
CA MET A 1 30.39 -0.02 19.64
C MET A 1 30.05 0.27 18.19
N LEU A 2 30.06 -0.77 17.35
CA LEU A 2 29.68 -0.65 15.94
C LEU A 2 28.21 -0.21 15.85
N PRO A 3 27.83 0.66 14.90
CA PRO A 3 26.43 0.99 14.72
C PRO A 3 25.71 -0.29 14.31
N VAL A 4 24.71 -0.69 15.08
CA VAL A 4 23.77 -1.74 14.69
C VAL A 4 23.09 -1.22 13.43
N SER A 5 23.51 -1.72 12.27
CA SER A 5 22.82 -1.50 11.01
C SER A 5 21.47 -2.21 11.11
N THR A 6 20.44 -1.48 11.49
CA THR A 6 19.06 -1.94 11.42
C THR A 6 18.67 -2.00 9.95
N GLU A 7 18.87 -3.16 9.33
CA GLU A 7 18.57 -3.37 7.92
C GLU A 7 17.10 -3.06 7.67
N ILE A 8 16.85 -2.06 6.82
CA ILE A 8 15.53 -1.75 6.31
C ILE A 8 15.07 -2.96 5.49
N PRO A 9 13.79 -3.40 5.57
CA PRO A 9 13.33 -4.54 4.81
C PRO A 9 13.64 -4.35 3.33
N GLU A 10 14.25 -5.36 2.70
CA GLU A 10 14.64 -5.30 1.29
C GLU A 10 13.44 -5.02 0.39
N LYS A 11 12.26 -5.50 0.79
CA LYS A 11 10.99 -5.31 0.10
C LYS A 11 9.91 -4.80 1.04
N ILE A 12 9.06 -3.96 0.48
CA ILE A 12 7.95 -3.33 1.19
C ILE A 12 6.66 -3.49 0.42
N ASN A 13 5.61 -3.75 1.19
CA ASN A 13 4.26 -3.86 0.68
C ASN A 13 3.50 -2.55 0.88
N ALA A 14 2.64 -2.23 -0.06
CA ALA A 14 1.71 -1.12 0.03
C ALA A 14 0.37 -1.47 -0.63
N SER A 15 -0.69 -0.80 -0.23
CA SER A 15 -1.99 -0.95 -0.85
C SER A 15 -2.68 0.39 -1.10
N VAL A 16 -3.42 0.46 -2.20
CA VAL A 16 -4.26 1.61 -2.56
C VAL A 16 -5.71 1.16 -2.51
N LYS A 17 -6.57 1.95 -1.85
CA LYS A 17 -8.01 1.68 -1.79
C LYS A 17 -8.71 2.18 -3.04
N LEU A 18 -9.52 1.33 -3.65
CA LEU A 18 -10.34 1.64 -4.81
C LEU A 18 -11.82 1.29 -4.53
N ARG A 19 -12.70 1.92 -5.30
CA ARG A 19 -14.13 1.62 -5.33
C ARG A 19 -14.64 1.69 -6.77
N VAL A 20 -15.51 0.76 -7.13
CA VAL A 20 -16.18 0.74 -8.42
C VAL A 20 -17.54 0.05 -8.31
N LYS A 21 -18.51 0.45 -9.12
CA LYS A 21 -19.81 -0.18 -9.24
C LYS A 21 -19.84 -1.11 -10.45
N VAL A 22 -20.30 -2.34 -10.25
CA VAL A 22 -20.57 -3.30 -11.32
C VAL A 22 -21.97 -3.05 -11.91
N THR A 23 -22.10 -3.03 -13.24
CA THR A 23 -23.34 -2.63 -13.93
C THR A 23 -24.16 -3.80 -14.49
N ASN A 24 -23.55 -4.97 -14.70
CA ASN A 24 -24.18 -6.14 -15.31
C ASN A 24 -24.52 -7.26 -14.31
N GLN A 25 -24.38 -6.99 -13.00
CA GLN A 25 -24.80 -7.92 -11.94
C GLN A 25 -25.50 -7.18 -10.79
N ASN A 26 -26.52 -7.84 -10.25
CA ASN A 26 -27.30 -7.33 -9.12
C ASN A 26 -26.76 -7.85 -7.80
N PHE A 27 -26.87 -7.02 -6.78
CA PHE A 27 -26.51 -7.40 -5.43
C PHE A 27 -27.53 -8.39 -4.85
N THR A 28 -27.07 -9.49 -4.26
CA THR A 28 -27.89 -10.45 -3.51
C THR A 28 -27.43 -10.51 -2.06
N LYS A 29 -28.30 -10.98 -1.15
CA LYS A 29 -27.95 -11.09 0.28
C LYS A 29 -26.75 -12.02 0.51
N ASP A 30 -26.59 -13.03 -0.33
CA ASP A 30 -25.48 -13.99 -0.24
C ASP A 30 -24.11 -13.34 -0.48
N LEU A 31 -24.06 -12.18 -1.15
CA LEU A 31 -22.83 -11.40 -1.32
C LEU A 31 -22.38 -10.69 -0.03
N ASN A 32 -23.18 -10.69 1.03
CA ASN A 32 -22.72 -10.31 2.37
C ASN A 32 -22.04 -11.48 3.11
N ASP A 33 -22.26 -12.71 2.66
CA ASP A 33 -21.71 -13.90 3.30
C ASP A 33 -20.44 -14.35 2.57
N THR A 34 -19.29 -14.12 3.21
CA THR A 34 -17.96 -14.48 2.67
C THR A 34 -17.76 -15.97 2.42
N VAL A 35 -18.56 -16.86 3.04
CA VAL A 35 -18.47 -18.30 2.81
C VAL A 35 -19.41 -18.80 1.71
N SER A 36 -20.35 -17.96 1.27
CA SER A 36 -21.32 -18.32 0.24
C SER A 36 -20.65 -18.58 -1.11
N SER A 37 -21.29 -19.44 -1.93
CA SER A 37 -20.84 -19.68 -3.30
C SER A 37 -20.95 -18.41 -4.16
N ALA A 38 -21.98 -17.60 -3.95
CA ALA A 38 -22.17 -16.33 -4.66
C ALA A 38 -20.99 -15.36 -4.42
N TYR A 39 -20.58 -15.18 -3.17
CA TYR A 39 -19.44 -14.34 -2.82
C TYR A 39 -18.14 -14.89 -3.39
N LYS A 40 -17.86 -16.18 -3.20
CA LYS A 40 -16.64 -16.82 -3.71
C LYS A 40 -16.52 -16.72 -5.23
N ASN A 41 -17.60 -17.02 -5.95
CA ASN A 41 -17.63 -16.93 -7.41
C ASN A 41 -17.43 -15.49 -7.89
N PHE A 42 -18.11 -14.53 -7.27
CA PHE A 42 -17.94 -13.12 -7.59
C PHE A 42 -16.51 -12.64 -7.33
N THR A 43 -15.97 -12.93 -6.15
CA THR A 43 -14.63 -12.49 -5.76
C THR A 43 -13.54 -13.12 -6.63
N GLN A 44 -13.68 -14.39 -6.99
CA GLN A 44 -12.77 -15.07 -7.92
C GLN A 44 -12.81 -14.44 -9.30
N LEU A 45 -14.02 -14.17 -9.83
CA LEU A 45 -14.20 -13.54 -11.13
C LEU A 45 -13.60 -12.12 -11.16
N PHE A 46 -13.90 -11.32 -10.13
CA PHE A 46 -13.38 -9.95 -10.00
C PHE A 46 -11.86 -9.94 -9.91
N LYS A 47 -11.27 -10.76 -9.03
CA LYS A 47 -9.81 -10.86 -8.89
C LYS A 47 -9.15 -11.30 -10.20
N SER A 48 -9.66 -12.33 -10.86
CA SER A 48 -9.10 -12.80 -12.13
C SER A 48 -9.11 -11.74 -13.23
N GLN A 49 -10.12 -10.87 -13.27
CA GLN A 49 -10.17 -9.75 -14.21
C GLN A 49 -9.17 -8.65 -13.84
N MET A 50 -9.07 -8.30 -12.56
CA MET A 50 -8.07 -7.34 -12.09
C MET A 50 -6.64 -7.83 -12.32
N ASP A 51 -6.37 -9.11 -12.04
CA ASP A 51 -5.07 -9.73 -12.31
C ASP A 51 -4.71 -9.60 -13.79
N LYS A 52 -5.65 -9.87 -14.71
CA LYS A 52 -5.41 -9.69 -16.15
C LYS A 52 -5.21 -8.23 -16.56
N ALA A 53 -5.85 -7.28 -15.89
CA ALA A 53 -5.72 -5.86 -16.20
C ALA A 53 -4.40 -5.27 -15.68
N TYR A 54 -3.93 -5.73 -14.52
CA TYR A 54 -2.74 -5.19 -13.87
C TYR A 54 -1.46 -5.97 -14.17
N MET A 55 -1.53 -7.30 -14.33
CA MET A 55 -0.35 -8.10 -14.65
C MET A 55 0.20 -7.70 -16.02
N GLY A 56 1.44 -7.24 -16.02
CA GLY A 56 2.16 -6.84 -17.21
C GLY A 56 3.58 -6.41 -16.86
N ASN A 57 4.46 -6.39 -17.87
CA ASN A 57 5.85 -5.98 -17.70
C ASN A 57 6.00 -4.51 -17.29
N ASP A 58 4.96 -3.70 -17.51
CA ASP A 58 4.88 -2.28 -17.18
C ASP A 58 4.37 -2.01 -15.75
N PHE A 59 3.92 -3.05 -15.02
CA PHE A 59 3.56 -2.95 -13.62
C PHE A 59 3.97 -4.20 -12.81
N PRO A 60 5.29 -4.51 -12.76
CA PRO A 60 5.80 -5.71 -12.09
C PRO A 60 5.61 -5.70 -10.56
N GLN A 61 5.32 -4.54 -9.97
CA GLN A 61 5.06 -4.39 -8.54
C GLN A 61 3.67 -4.92 -8.13
N TYR A 62 2.78 -5.21 -9.08
CA TYR A 62 1.46 -5.74 -8.77
C TYR A 62 1.54 -7.11 -8.09
N VAL A 63 0.90 -7.24 -6.92
CA VAL A 63 0.83 -8.50 -6.17
C VAL A 63 -0.55 -9.13 -6.26
N GLY A 64 -1.61 -8.32 -6.21
CA GLY A 64 -2.98 -8.83 -6.21
C GLY A 64 -4.02 -7.83 -5.74
N VAL A 65 -5.26 -8.31 -5.65
CA VAL A 65 -6.39 -7.54 -5.13
C VAL A 65 -7.02 -8.17 -3.90
N ILE A 66 -7.31 -7.33 -2.90
CA ILE A 66 -8.07 -7.67 -1.70
C ILE A 66 -9.42 -6.97 -1.74
N ILE A 67 -10.51 -7.71 -1.85
CA ILE A 67 -11.86 -7.16 -1.73
C ILE A 67 -12.13 -6.94 -0.24
N ARG A 68 -12.46 -5.70 0.14
CA ARG A 68 -12.80 -5.33 1.51
C ARG A 68 -14.28 -5.55 1.77
N ARG A 69 -15.14 -5.03 0.89
CA ARG A 69 -16.61 -5.09 1.05
C ARG A 69 -17.32 -5.05 -0.30
N LEU A 70 -18.50 -5.67 -0.34
CA LEU A 70 -19.47 -5.53 -1.42
C LEU A 70 -20.68 -4.79 -0.84
N LEU A 71 -21.10 -3.69 -1.48
CA LEU A 71 -22.22 -2.86 -1.01
C LEU A 71 -23.40 -2.91 -1.99
N GLN A 72 -24.59 -2.64 -1.46
CA GLN A 72 -25.84 -2.59 -2.20
C GLN A 72 -25.93 -1.31 -3.06
N GLY A 73 -26.58 -1.40 -4.23
CA GLY A 73 -26.72 -0.31 -5.22
C GLY A 73 -26.13 -0.69 -6.58
N SER A 74 -26.53 -1.86 -7.10
CA SER A 74 -25.65 -2.76 -7.88
C SER A 74 -24.42 -3.20 -7.06
N ILE A 75 -23.63 -4.17 -7.50
CA ILE A 75 -22.50 -4.65 -6.68
C ILE A 75 -21.40 -3.56 -6.66
N VAL A 76 -21.32 -2.79 -5.58
CA VAL A 76 -20.23 -1.82 -5.38
C VAL A 76 -19.08 -2.50 -4.66
N VAL A 77 -17.92 -2.57 -5.31
CA VAL A 77 -16.74 -3.28 -4.84
C VAL A 77 -15.77 -2.29 -4.20
N GLU A 78 -15.68 -2.28 -2.88
CA GLU A 78 -14.54 -1.67 -2.18
C GLU A 78 -13.39 -2.69 -2.13
N HIS A 79 -12.26 -2.34 -2.72
CA HIS A 79 -11.10 -3.23 -2.78
C HIS A 79 -9.80 -2.46 -2.60
N GLU A 80 -8.72 -3.20 -2.42
CA GLU A 80 -7.37 -2.70 -2.38
C GLU A 80 -6.52 -3.41 -3.41
N VAL A 81 -5.74 -2.64 -4.17
CA VAL A 81 -4.68 -3.18 -5.03
C VAL A 81 -3.40 -3.20 -4.20
N VAL A 82 -2.78 -4.37 -4.10
CA VAL A 82 -1.56 -4.61 -3.32
C VAL A 82 -0.36 -4.56 -4.26
N MET A 83 0.68 -3.87 -3.81
CA MET A 83 1.94 -3.71 -4.52
C MET A 83 3.10 -4.10 -3.61
N GLU A 84 4.13 -4.68 -4.20
CA GLU A 84 5.41 -4.97 -3.54
C GLU A 84 6.53 -4.34 -4.37
N ALA A 85 7.44 -3.63 -3.71
CA ALA A 85 8.63 -3.09 -4.34
C ALA A 85 9.83 -3.17 -3.41
N ASN A 86 11.03 -3.11 -3.97
CA ASN A 86 12.23 -2.98 -3.16
C ASN A 86 12.18 -1.67 -2.38
N PHE A 87 12.63 -1.68 -1.12
CA PHE A 87 12.73 -0.45 -0.36
C PHE A 87 13.75 0.48 -1.02
N THR A 88 13.33 1.72 -1.25
CA THR A 88 14.20 2.82 -1.63
C THR A 88 13.88 4.01 -0.74
N SER A 89 14.81 4.95 -0.60
CA SER A 89 14.53 6.21 0.10
C SER A 89 13.36 6.99 -0.49
N GLU A 90 13.10 6.79 -1.77
CA GLU A 90 12.04 7.43 -2.55
C GLU A 90 10.75 6.58 -2.60
N PHE A 91 10.57 5.60 -1.70
CA PHE A 91 9.43 4.68 -1.77
C PHE A 91 8.07 5.40 -1.77
N GLN A 92 7.96 6.56 -1.11
CA GLN A 92 6.73 7.35 -1.09
C GLN A 92 6.37 7.85 -2.50
N GLU A 93 7.36 8.38 -3.22
CA GLU A 93 7.19 8.84 -4.60
C GLU A 93 6.95 7.65 -5.53
N LEU A 94 7.68 6.55 -5.34
CA LEU A 94 7.47 5.31 -6.08
C LEU A 94 6.01 4.86 -5.99
N PHE A 95 5.46 4.67 -4.78
CA PHE A 95 4.08 4.20 -4.64
C PHE A 95 3.04 5.23 -5.10
N LYS A 96 3.34 6.52 -5.00
CA LYS A 96 2.49 7.56 -5.60
C LYS A 96 2.43 7.41 -7.12
N ASN A 97 3.58 7.21 -7.78
CA ASN A 97 3.64 6.99 -9.22
C ASN A 97 2.92 5.70 -9.63
N LEU A 98 3.08 4.62 -8.84
CA LEU A 98 2.36 3.37 -9.08
C LEU A 98 0.83 3.51 -8.89
N THR A 99 0.38 4.43 -8.04
CA THR A 99 -1.05 4.75 -7.89
C THR A 99 -1.63 5.33 -9.18
N GLU A 100 -0.88 6.18 -9.88
CA GLU A 100 -1.28 6.70 -11.20
C GLU A 100 -1.30 5.58 -12.27
N VAL A 101 -0.36 4.64 -12.21
CA VAL A 101 -0.36 3.46 -13.09
C VAL A 101 -1.60 2.60 -12.84
N ILE A 102 -1.96 2.34 -11.58
CA ILE A 102 -3.19 1.63 -11.21
C ILE A 102 -4.42 2.33 -11.80
N LYS A 103 -4.51 3.65 -11.63
CA LYS A 103 -5.62 4.45 -12.15
C LYS A 103 -5.70 4.37 -13.67
N ALA A 104 -4.59 4.54 -14.38
CA ALA A 104 -4.54 4.48 -15.83
C ALA A 104 -4.94 3.10 -16.37
N LYS A 105 -4.37 2.02 -15.82
CA LYS A 105 -4.70 0.64 -16.22
C LYS A 105 -6.17 0.31 -15.95
N PHE A 106 -6.69 0.70 -14.79
CA PHE A 106 -8.07 0.44 -14.45
C PHE A 106 -9.03 1.16 -15.39
N MET A 107 -8.80 2.46 -15.64
CA MET A 107 -9.60 3.23 -16.59
C MET A 107 -9.51 2.68 -18.01
N HIS A 108 -8.33 2.20 -18.42
CA HIS A 108 -8.15 1.55 -19.72
C HIS A 108 -8.98 0.27 -19.83
N GLU A 109 -8.99 -0.58 -18.80
CA GLU A 109 -9.81 -1.80 -18.80
C GLU A 109 -11.31 -1.48 -18.87
N ILE A 110 -11.78 -0.50 -18.10
CA ILE A 110 -13.18 -0.07 -18.13
C ILE A 110 -13.59 0.40 -19.52
N LYS A 111 -12.74 1.19 -20.20
CA LYS A 111 -13.01 1.72 -21.55
C LYS A 111 -13.06 0.66 -22.64
N ARG A 112 -12.46 -0.52 -22.42
CA ARG A 112 -12.52 -1.65 -23.37
C ARG A 112 -13.81 -2.45 -23.26
N LEU A 113 -14.56 -2.26 -22.19
CA LEU A 113 -15.80 -2.96 -21.94
C LEU A 113 -16.98 -2.17 -22.56
N PRO A 114 -18.07 -2.86 -22.96
CA PRO A 114 -19.25 -2.18 -23.45
C PRO A 114 -19.79 -1.19 -22.41
N SER A 115 -20.08 0.03 -22.84
CA SER A 115 -20.61 1.07 -21.96
C SER A 115 -22.08 0.85 -21.59
N ASN A 116 -22.83 0.09 -22.39
CA ASN A 116 -24.24 -0.18 -22.12
C ASN A 116 -24.43 -1.50 -21.32
N SER A 117 -25.46 -1.53 -20.49
CA SER A 117 -25.77 -2.70 -19.64
C SER A 117 -26.16 -3.92 -20.48
N ASP A 118 -26.86 -3.73 -21.60
CA ASP A 118 -27.47 -4.82 -22.36
C ASP A 118 -26.47 -5.58 -23.23
N GLU A 119 -25.52 -4.91 -23.87
CA GLU A 119 -24.37 -5.56 -24.55
C GLU A 119 -23.48 -6.23 -23.51
N CYS A 120 -23.32 -5.62 -22.32
CA CYS A 120 -22.52 -6.23 -21.27
C CYS A 120 -23.14 -7.50 -20.65
N LYS A 121 -24.47 -7.64 -20.62
CA LYS A 121 -25.13 -8.87 -20.16
C LYS A 121 -24.77 -10.08 -21.01
N GLY A 122 -24.38 -9.88 -22.27
CA GLY A 122 -23.92 -10.94 -23.17
C GLY A 122 -22.46 -11.37 -22.97
N VAL A 123 -21.69 -10.68 -22.12
CA VAL A 123 -20.26 -10.94 -21.91
C VAL A 123 -20.05 -11.66 -20.57
N SER A 124 -19.23 -12.71 -20.55
CA SER A 124 -18.83 -13.42 -19.32
C SER A 124 -17.87 -12.60 -18.41
N ARG A 125 -17.86 -11.28 -18.52
CA ARG A 125 -16.99 -10.34 -17.79
C ARG A 125 -17.83 -9.40 -16.92
N LEU A 126 -17.22 -8.77 -15.91
CA LEU A 126 -17.88 -7.74 -15.13
C LEU A 126 -17.72 -6.42 -15.87
N CYS A 127 -18.81 -5.66 -16.05
CA CYS A 127 -18.72 -4.27 -16.50
C CYS A 127 -18.84 -3.31 -15.33
N TYR A 128 -18.21 -2.15 -15.52
CA TYR A 128 -18.02 -1.17 -14.48
C TYR A 128 -18.62 0.17 -14.91
N ASP A 129 -19.18 0.89 -13.94
CA ASP A 129 -19.60 2.27 -14.15
C ASP A 129 -18.38 3.18 -14.00
N GLU A 130 -17.91 3.72 -15.13
CA GLU A 130 -16.75 4.63 -15.19
C GLU A 130 -16.90 5.81 -14.22
N LYS A 131 -18.10 6.34 -14.04
CA LYS A 131 -18.37 7.50 -13.17
C LYS A 131 -18.34 7.15 -11.68
N SER A 132 -18.42 5.87 -11.34
CA SER A 132 -18.37 5.38 -9.97
C SER A 132 -16.96 5.11 -9.45
N VAL A 133 -15.96 5.18 -10.34
CA VAL A 133 -14.58 4.86 -10.02
C VAL A 133 -14.02 5.89 -9.04
N PHE A 134 -13.53 5.38 -7.91
CA PHE A 134 -12.78 6.16 -6.94
C PHE A 134 -11.46 5.45 -6.65
N VAL A 135 -10.38 6.20 -6.68
CA VAL A 135 -9.03 5.75 -6.29
C VAL A 135 -8.59 6.67 -5.17
N ASN A 136 -8.20 6.09 -4.03
CA ASN A 136 -7.67 6.87 -2.92
C ASN A 136 -6.29 7.40 -3.29
N GLU A 137 -6.04 8.69 -3.00
CA GLU A 137 -4.75 9.32 -3.25
C GLU A 137 -3.69 8.88 -2.22
N THR A 138 -4.13 8.47 -1.03
CA THR A 138 -3.24 7.99 0.02
C THR A 138 -2.96 6.50 -0.14
N VAL A 139 -1.66 6.18 -0.22
CA VAL A 139 -1.16 4.81 -0.16
C VAL A 139 -1.06 4.36 1.30
N LYS A 140 -1.56 3.17 1.59
CA LYS A 140 -1.37 2.50 2.88
C LYS A 140 -0.13 1.61 2.82
N LEU A 141 0.87 1.89 3.63
CA LEU A 141 2.02 0.99 3.77
C LEU A 141 1.61 -0.24 4.58
N GLY A 142 2.11 -1.41 4.17
CA GLY A 142 1.93 -2.68 4.86
C GLY A 142 2.84 -2.83 6.10
N PHE A 143 3.57 -1.78 6.46
CA PHE A 143 4.51 -1.77 7.56
C PHE A 143 4.54 -0.38 8.21
N ASP A 144 4.85 -0.35 9.50
CA ASP A 144 5.15 0.87 10.24
C ASP A 144 6.67 0.97 10.42
N LEU A 145 7.27 1.97 9.76
CA LEU A 145 8.72 2.23 9.83
C LEU A 145 9.17 2.50 11.27
N GLN A 146 8.37 3.25 12.04
CA GLN A 146 8.69 3.58 13.42
C GLN A 146 8.64 2.34 14.30
N GLU A 147 7.62 1.50 14.11
CA GLU A 147 7.54 0.22 14.80
C GLU A 147 8.78 -0.63 14.53
N GLN A 148 9.20 -0.74 13.26
CA GLN A 148 10.41 -1.49 12.92
C GLN A 148 11.69 -0.93 13.56
N CYS A 149 11.84 0.38 13.62
CA CYS A 149 12.99 1.00 14.28
C CYS A 149 13.05 0.67 15.77
N THR A 150 11.89 0.58 16.43
CA THR A 150 11.82 0.25 17.86
C THR A 150 11.97 -1.25 18.14
N GLN A 151 11.39 -2.14 17.31
CA GLN A 151 11.49 -3.59 17.49
C GLN A 151 12.92 -4.13 17.36
N LYS A 152 13.73 -3.54 16.48
CA LYS A 152 15.11 -4.00 16.22
C LYS A 152 16.14 -3.45 17.21
N ALA A 153 15.80 -2.41 17.94
CA ALA A 153 16.65 -1.90 19.01
C ALA A 153 16.61 -2.84 20.22
N THR A 154 17.72 -2.98 20.93
CA THR A 154 17.73 -3.61 22.26
C THR A 154 16.66 -2.96 23.14
N LYS A 155 15.90 -3.77 23.91
CA LYS A 155 14.74 -3.31 24.70
C LYS A 155 15.01 -2.02 25.48
N ASP A 156 16.21 -1.90 26.06
CA ASP A 156 16.62 -0.75 26.89
C ASP A 156 16.81 0.56 26.10
N PHE A 157 16.94 0.48 24.78
CA PHE A 157 17.22 1.62 23.90
C PHE A 157 16.14 1.86 22.84
N ALA A 158 15.18 0.95 22.68
CA ALA A 158 14.12 1.04 21.67
C ALA A 158 13.37 2.37 21.66
N GLN A 159 13.09 2.90 22.84
CA GLN A 159 12.43 4.20 23.03
C GLN A 159 13.20 5.42 22.48
N PHE A 160 14.50 5.28 22.17
CA PHE A 160 15.33 6.35 21.64
C PHE A 160 15.53 6.30 20.12
N TYR A 161 15.08 5.22 19.48
CA TYR A 161 15.14 5.06 18.03
C TYR A 161 13.87 5.58 17.37
N TYR A 162 14.05 6.34 16.29
CA TYR A 162 12.96 6.84 15.47
C TYR A 162 13.41 7.00 14.02
N VAL A 163 12.44 7.18 13.13
CA VAL A 163 12.70 7.39 11.71
C VAL A 163 13.07 8.85 11.47
N ASP A 164 14.20 9.11 10.82
CA ASP A 164 14.55 10.43 10.29
C ASP A 164 15.27 10.30 8.95
N ASP A 165 15.36 11.40 8.23
CA ASP A 165 16.17 11.55 7.05
C ASP A 165 17.66 11.63 7.42
N LEU A 166 18.46 10.76 6.79
CA LEU A 166 19.91 10.74 6.83
C LEU A 166 20.41 10.70 5.38
N ASP A 167 21.03 11.80 4.93
CA ASP A 167 21.53 11.96 3.56
C ASP A 167 20.47 11.68 2.47
N GLY A 168 19.23 12.15 2.68
CA GLY A 168 18.12 11.94 1.75
C GLY A 168 17.50 10.54 1.82
N LYS A 169 17.85 9.73 2.84
CA LYS A 169 17.31 8.39 3.06
C LYS A 169 16.69 8.26 4.44
N LEU A 170 15.47 7.73 4.49
CA LEU A 170 14.84 7.39 5.76
C LEU A 170 15.61 6.26 6.44
N ALA A 171 16.07 6.51 7.67
CA ALA A 171 16.85 5.58 8.47
C ALA A 171 16.32 5.55 9.91
N CYS A 172 16.55 4.43 10.59
CA CYS A 172 16.35 4.34 12.03
C CYS A 172 17.53 5.00 12.73
N VAL A 173 17.27 6.14 13.36
CA VAL A 173 18.30 6.98 13.97
C VAL A 173 17.98 7.28 15.43
N THR A 174 18.94 7.88 16.11
CA THR A 174 18.73 8.50 17.42
C THR A 174 19.12 9.96 17.34
N LYS A 175 18.84 10.72 18.40
CA LYS A 175 19.33 12.11 18.49
C LYS A 175 20.85 12.22 18.41
N CYS A 176 21.62 11.15 18.63
CA CYS A 176 23.07 11.18 18.47
C CYS A 176 23.55 10.82 17.06
N THR A 177 22.66 10.45 16.14
CA THR A 177 23.04 10.14 14.76
C THR A 177 23.35 11.44 14.01
N LYS A 178 24.60 11.57 13.55
CA LYS A 178 25.07 12.74 12.79
C LYS A 178 24.44 12.79 11.40
N GLY A 179 24.22 14.00 10.88
CA GLY A 179 23.69 14.21 9.52
C GLY A 179 22.16 14.15 9.42
N THR A 180 21.48 14.02 10.55
CA THR A 180 20.01 14.02 10.63
C THR A 180 19.49 15.40 11.02
N LYS A 181 18.26 15.74 10.63
CA LYS A 181 17.62 17.01 11.03
C LYS A 181 17.37 17.06 12.53
N SER A 182 17.17 15.90 13.15
CA SER A 182 16.92 15.73 14.57
C SER A 182 18.19 15.56 15.42
N GLN A 183 19.38 15.70 14.83
CA GLN A 183 20.66 15.58 15.51
C GLN A 183 20.73 16.55 16.71
N MET A 184 21.07 16.03 17.88
CA MET A 184 21.36 16.79 19.08
C MET A 184 22.68 17.56 18.90
N ASN A 185 22.60 18.89 19.06
CA ASN A 185 23.77 19.74 19.03
C ASN A 185 24.46 19.77 20.41
N CYS A 186 25.65 19.19 20.49
CA CYS A 186 26.48 19.18 21.70
C CYS A 186 27.57 20.27 21.70
N ASN A 187 27.57 21.19 20.73
CA ASN A 187 28.61 22.20 20.52
C ASN A 187 30.01 21.57 20.42
N GLN A 188 30.83 21.67 21.47
CA GLN A 188 32.17 21.07 21.54
C GLN A 188 32.19 19.65 22.14
N GLY A 189 31.06 19.20 22.70
CA GLY A 189 30.90 17.88 23.28
C GLY A 189 30.55 16.80 22.26
N SER A 190 30.61 15.55 22.71
CA SER A 190 30.21 14.38 21.91
C SER A 190 28.85 13.85 22.36
N CYS A 191 27.94 13.63 21.41
CA CYS A 191 26.67 12.96 21.71
C CYS A 191 26.90 11.46 21.89
N GLN A 192 26.44 10.91 23.00
CA GLN A 192 26.44 9.48 23.30
C GLN A 192 25.06 9.00 23.72
N LEU A 193 24.67 7.82 23.22
CA LEU A 193 23.44 7.16 23.65
C LEU A 193 23.70 6.36 24.92
N GLN A 194 23.11 6.77 26.04
CA GLN A 194 23.17 6.06 27.32
C GLN A 194 21.83 5.38 27.62
N GLN A 195 21.77 4.51 28.64
CA GLN A 195 20.50 3.89 29.08
C GLN A 195 19.43 4.94 29.45
N SER A 196 19.85 6.08 30.00
CA SER A 196 18.97 7.22 30.27
C SER A 196 18.59 8.03 29.02
N GLY A 197 19.16 7.70 27.87
CA GLY A 197 18.94 8.38 26.59
C GLY A 197 20.14 9.12 26.01
N PRO A 198 19.95 9.83 24.90
CA PRO A 198 20.98 10.64 24.24
C PRO A 198 21.48 11.77 25.16
N ARG A 199 22.79 11.86 25.36
CA ARG A 199 23.44 12.89 26.19
C ARG A 199 24.68 13.47 25.53
N CYS A 200 24.92 14.75 25.76
CA CYS A 200 26.18 15.42 25.43
C CYS A 200 27.18 15.23 26.57
N LEU A 201 28.40 14.82 26.23
CA LEU A 201 29.55 14.73 27.13
C LEU A 201 30.65 15.69 26.69
#